data_AF-A0A7Y1Y5P6-F1
#
_entry.id   AF-A0A7Y1Y5P6-F1
#
_cell.length_a   1.000
_cell.length_b   1.000
_cell.length_c   1.000
_cell.angle_alpha   90.00
_cell.angle_beta   90.00
_cell.angle_gamma   90.00
#
_symmetry.space_group_name_H-M   'P 1'
#
loop_
_entity.id
_entity.type
_entity.pdbx_description
1 polymer ?
#
loop_
_entity_poly.entity_id
_entity_poly.type
_entity_poly.pdbx_seq_one_letter_code
_entity_poly.pdbx_strand_id
1 'polypeptide(L)'
;MIPHIHVAVSHRNKRILTTQCSIEGEPQNGKDGIYNRLGSAALKKSVTVPFKPLKDCTTGELQARFDIVIGFTPEDPKGDRGRRADRPRRR
;
A
#
# COMPACT_ATOMS: atom_id res chain seq x y z
N MET A 1 3.60 -12.20 -7.35
CA MET A 1 3.81 -11.21 -6.27
C MET A 1 4.61 -10.08 -6.90
N ILE A 2 4.04 -8.88 -6.91
CA ILE A 2 4.66 -7.69 -7.52
C ILE A 2 5.54 -6.95 -6.51
N PRO A 3 6.49 -6.10 -6.94
CA PRO A 3 7.08 -5.10 -6.07
C PRO A 3 6.01 -4.19 -5.47
N HIS A 4 5.89 -4.19 -4.14
CA HIS A 4 4.97 -3.31 -3.42
C HIS A 4 5.48 -3.04 -2.01
N ILE A 5 4.93 -1.99 -1.39
CA ILE A 5 5.20 -1.60 -0.01
C ILE A 5 3.91 -1.81 0.78
N HIS A 6 3.93 -2.67 1.82
CA HIS A 6 2.82 -2.76 2.76
C HIS A 6 2.80 -1.55 3.70
N VAL A 7 1.63 -0.98 3.91
CA VAL A 7 1.40 0.16 4.79
C VAL A 7 0.29 -0.18 5.78
N ALA A 8 0.59 0.02 7.07
CA ALA A 8 -0.40 -0.05 8.13
C ALA A 8 -0.67 1.35 8.68
N VAL A 9 -1.92 1.80 8.61
CA VAL A 9 -2.38 3.06 9.21
C VAL A 9 -3.05 2.76 10.54
N SER A 10 -2.60 3.44 11.59
CA SER A 10 -3.16 3.32 12.94
C SER A 10 -3.61 4.66 13.47
N HIS A 11 -4.76 4.68 14.14
CA HIS A 11 -5.28 5.85 14.83
C HIS A 11 -5.71 5.44 16.25
N ARG A 12 -5.30 6.22 17.27
CA ARG A 12 -5.58 5.92 18.69
C ARG A 12 -5.22 4.46 19.08
N ASN A 13 -4.00 4.04 18.76
CA ASN A 13 -3.49 2.67 19.01
C ASN A 13 -4.26 1.52 18.36
N LYS A 14 -5.20 1.81 17.44
CA LYS A 14 -5.93 0.80 16.68
C LYS A 14 -5.52 0.87 15.21
N ARG A 15 -5.19 -0.27 14.62
CA ARG A 15 -5.00 -0.39 13.16
C ARG A 15 -6.35 -0.20 12.48
N ILE A 16 -6.43 0.79 11.58
CA ILE A 16 -7.66 1.14 10.86
C ILE A 16 -7.60 0.75 9.38
N LEU A 17 -6.40 0.56 8.83
CA LEU A 17 -6.20 0.12 7.44
C LEU A 17 -4.88 -0.64 7.32
N THR A 18 -4.88 -1.75 6.60
CA THR A 18 -3.68 -2.32 5.95
C THR A 18 -3.88 -2.21 4.44
N THR A 19 -2.93 -1.62 3.73
CA THR A 19 -2.97 -1.51 2.26
C THR A 19 -1.59 -1.79 1.67
N GLN A 20 -1.53 -2.07 0.38
CA GLN A 20 -0.31 -2.14 -0.40
C GLN A 20 -0.16 -0.92 -1.33
N CYS A 21 1.07 -0.44 -1.52
CA CYS A 21 1.47 0.55 -2.50
C CYS A 21 2.21 -0.14 -3.65
N SER A 22 1.61 -0.15 -4.84
CA SER A 22 2.16 -0.69 -6.08
C SER A 22 2.92 0.37 -6.86
N ILE A 23 3.92 -0.04 -7.64
CA ILE A 23 4.76 0.88 -8.43
C ILE A 23 4.11 1.14 -9.79
N GLU A 24 3.95 2.41 -10.18
CA GLU A 24 3.47 2.78 -11.51
C GLU A 24 4.42 2.30 -12.61
N GLY A 25 3.86 1.79 -13.71
CA GLY A 25 4.63 1.30 -14.86
C GLY A 25 5.17 -0.12 -14.72
N GLU A 26 5.03 -0.76 -13.55
CA GLU A 26 5.46 -2.14 -13.33
C GLU A 26 4.58 -3.15 -14.13
N PRO A 27 5.13 -3.86 -15.13
CA PRO A 27 4.33 -4.73 -16.00
C PRO A 27 3.63 -5.86 -15.25
N GLN A 28 4.20 -6.31 -14.13
CA GLN A 28 3.64 -7.40 -13.35
C GLN A 28 2.36 -7.00 -12.58
N ASN A 29 2.05 -5.71 -12.41
CA ASN A 29 0.81 -5.25 -11.77
C ASN A 29 -0.44 -5.85 -12.46
N GLY A 30 -0.45 -5.89 -13.80
CA GLY A 30 -1.56 -6.45 -14.56
C GLY A 30 -1.73 -7.97 -14.42
N LYS A 31 -0.74 -8.68 -13.89
CA LYS A 31 -0.79 -10.13 -13.61
C LYS A 31 -1.09 -10.43 -12.15
N ASP A 32 -1.09 -9.43 -11.27
CA ASP A 32 -1.28 -9.63 -9.85
C ASP A 32 -2.75 -9.83 -9.49
N GLY A 33 -3.05 -10.97 -8.87
CA GLY A 33 -4.41 -11.36 -8.52
C GLY A 33 -5.05 -10.45 -7.46
N ILE A 34 -4.26 -9.83 -6.58
CA ILE A 34 -4.78 -8.88 -5.56
C ILE A 34 -5.07 -7.54 -6.23
N TYR A 35 -4.11 -7.01 -7.00
CA TYR A 35 -4.28 -5.78 -7.76
C TYR A 35 -5.47 -5.83 -8.71
N ASN A 36 -5.67 -6.97 -9.39
CA ASN A 36 -6.78 -7.15 -10.32
C ASN A 36 -8.14 -7.26 -9.63
N ARG A 37 -8.19 -7.63 -8.35
CA ARG A 37 -9.43 -7.69 -7.54
C ARG A 37 -9.90 -6.34 -7.02
N LEU A 38 -9.09 -5.28 -7.13
CA LEU A 38 -9.44 -3.93 -6.67
C LEU A 38 -10.64 -3.31 -7.40
N GLY A 39 -11.18 -3.98 -8.42
CA GLY A 39 -12.38 -3.55 -9.12
C GLY A 39 -12.08 -2.39 -10.06
N SER A 40 -12.44 -1.17 -9.64
CA SER A 40 -12.43 0.00 -10.52
C SER A 40 -11.03 0.56 -10.81
N ALA A 41 -10.90 1.27 -11.94
CA ALA A 41 -9.66 1.95 -12.30
C ALA A 41 -9.26 3.03 -11.27
N ALA A 42 -10.23 3.67 -10.63
CA ALA A 42 -9.98 4.66 -9.58
C ALA A 42 -9.31 4.03 -8.35
N LEU A 43 -9.78 2.85 -7.92
CA LEU A 43 -9.20 2.13 -6.80
C LEU A 43 -7.79 1.62 -7.12
N LYS A 44 -7.58 1.08 -8.33
CA LYS A 44 -6.25 0.71 -8.82
C LYS A 44 -5.28 1.90 -8.85
N LYS A 45 -5.74 3.05 -9.34
CA LYS A 45 -4.95 4.30 -9.36
C LYS A 45 -4.63 4.79 -7.95
N SER A 46 -5.53 4.60 -6.99
CA SER A 46 -5.32 5.05 -5.61
C SER A 46 -4.17 4.33 -4.90
N VAL A 47 -3.75 3.15 -5.36
CA VAL A 47 -2.65 2.36 -4.79
C VAL A 47 -1.44 2.23 -5.70
N THR A 48 -1.49 2.80 -6.91
CA THR A 48 -0.39 2.77 -7.88
C THR A 48 0.31 4.12 -7.87
N VAL A 49 1.58 4.13 -7.47
CA VAL A 49 2.31 5.36 -7.16
C VAL A 49 3.52 5.52 -8.10
N PRO A 50 3.71 6.71 -8.69
CA PRO A 50 4.91 7.01 -9.46
C PRO A 50 6.10 7.28 -8.54
N PHE A 51 7.13 6.45 -8.67
CA PHE A 51 8.43 6.69 -8.05
C PHE A 51 9.29 7.46 -9.05
N LYS A 52 9.64 8.70 -8.70
CA LYS A 52 10.39 9.62 -9.55
C LYS A 52 11.77 9.88 -8.92
N PRO A 53 12.80 10.17 -9.71
CA PRO A 53 14.09 10.58 -9.17
C PRO A 53 13.94 11.72 -8.14
N LEU A 54 14.56 11.55 -6.97
CA LEU A 54 14.68 12.61 -5.99
C LEU A 54 15.67 13.64 -6.53
N LYS A 55 15.20 14.88 -6.69
CA LYS A 55 16.02 15.96 -7.24
C LYS A 55 17.24 16.20 -6.34
N ASP A 56 18.38 16.46 -6.96
CA ASP A 56 19.64 16.80 -6.29
C ASP A 56 20.22 15.67 -5.40
N CYS A 57 19.79 14.42 -5.61
CA CYS A 57 20.33 13.24 -4.93
C CYS A 57 21.49 12.60 -5.72
N THR A 58 22.64 12.39 -5.07
CA THR A 58 23.86 11.83 -5.69
C THR A 58 23.83 10.30 -5.84
N THR A 59 23.00 9.61 -5.05
CA THR A 59 22.95 8.15 -4.97
C THR A 59 21.86 7.51 -5.84
N GLY A 60 21.08 8.33 -6.56
CA GLY A 60 20.00 7.84 -7.44
C GLY A 60 18.72 7.43 -6.71
N GLU A 61 18.47 7.99 -5.52
CA GLU A 61 17.24 7.72 -4.77
C GLU A 61 15.98 8.17 -5.53
N LEU A 62 14.87 7.46 -5.25
CA LEU A 62 13.56 7.79 -5.79
C LEU A 62 12.66 8.31 -4.67
N GLN A 63 11.76 9.22 -5.02
CA GLN A 63 10.69 9.71 -4.18
C GLN A 63 9.32 9.37 -4.76
N ALA A 64 8.35 9.17 -3.88
CA ALA A 64 6.96 8.89 -4.21
C ALA A 64 6.03 9.57 -3.21
N ARG A 65 4.86 9.99 -3.67
CA ARG A 65 3.78 10.49 -2.81
C ARG A 65 2.61 9.52 -2.86
N PHE A 66 2.31 8.90 -1.71
CA PHE A 66 1.21 7.97 -1.56
C PHE A 66 0.17 8.53 -0.60
N ASP A 67 -0.87 9.15 -1.15
CA ASP A 67 -1.97 9.70 -0.35
C ASP A 67 -2.96 8.57 0.03
N ILE A 68 -3.16 8.36 1.32
CA ILE A 68 -4.06 7.31 1.86
C ILE A 68 -5.33 7.96 2.40
N VAL A 69 -6.48 7.60 1.84
CA VAL A 69 -7.79 8.14 2.21
C VAL A 69 -8.63 7.03 2.85
N ILE A 70 -8.88 7.15 4.15
CA ILE A 70 -9.66 6.16 4.90
C ILE A 70 -11.08 6.10 4.35
N GLY A 71 -11.55 4.88 4.07
CA GLY A 71 -12.86 4.62 3.45
C GLY A 71 -12.87 4.64 1.92
N PHE A 72 -11.76 5.05 1.29
CA PHE A 72 -11.62 5.04 -0.18
C PHE A 72 -10.45 4.15 -0.64
N THR A 73 -9.25 4.31 -0.05
CA THR A 73 -8.10 3.47 -0.38
C THR A 73 -8.41 2.01 -0.01
N PRO A 74 -8.27 1.06 -0.96
CA PRO A 74 -8.56 -0.35 -0.72
C PRO A 74 -7.79 -0.94 0.45
N GLU A 75 -8.43 -1.85 1.18
CA GLU A 75 -7.75 -2.69 2.17
C GLU A 75 -7.16 -3.94 1.50
N ASP A 76 -5.99 -4.39 1.97
CA ASP A 76 -5.46 -5.70 1.61
C ASP A 76 -6.46 -6.80 1.98
N PRO A 77 -6.50 -7.93 1.26
CA PRO A 77 -7.42 -9.03 1.56
C PRO A 77 -7.36 -9.44 3.04
N LYS A 78 -8.53 -9.69 3.64
CA LYS A 78 -8.67 -10.08 5.06
C LYS A 78 -7.95 -11.41 5.34
N GLY A 79 -6.66 -11.31 5.62
CA GLY A 79 -5.75 -12.40 5.97
C GLY A 79 -4.43 -11.91 6.58
N ASP A 80 -4.27 -10.60 6.79
CA ASP A 80 -3.10 -10.03 7.46
C ASP A 80 -3.01 -10.58 8.90
N ARG A 81 -2.07 -11.51 9.09
CA ARG A 81 -1.73 -12.11 10.40
C ARG A 81 -1.29 -11.07 11.43
N GLY A 82 -0.98 -9.83 11.01
CA GLY A 82 -0.69 -8.67 11.85
C GLY A 82 -1.93 -7.94 12.39
N ARG A 83 -3.14 -8.24 11.90
CA ARG A 83 -4.41 -7.69 12.40
C ARG A 83 -4.86 -8.31 13.73
N ARG A 84 -3.94 -8.94 14.49
CA ARG A 84 -4.16 -9.39 15.88
C ARG A 84 -4.40 -8.16 16.76
N ALA A 85 -5.62 -7.64 16.69
CA ALA A 85 -6.11 -6.52 17.47
C ALA A 85 -6.32 -6.87 18.95
N ASP A 86 -6.02 -8.11 19.37
CA ASP A 86 -6.48 -8.62 20.66
C ASP A 86 -5.45 -9.47 21.44
N ARG A 87 -4.15 -9.36 21.13
CA ARG A 87 -3.13 -9.85 22.06
C ARG A 87 -2.75 -8.73 23.02
N PRO A 88 -3.00 -8.85 24.33
CA PRO A 88 -2.49 -7.89 25.30
C PRO A 88 -0.98 -7.79 25.10
N ARG A 89 -0.46 -6.56 24.99
CA ARG A 89 0.99 -6.33 25.03
C ARG A 89 1.49 -7.00 26.31
N ARG A 90 2.35 -8.02 26.17
CA ARG A 90 3.02 -8.59 27.33
C ARG A 90 3.75 -7.44 28.03
N ARG A 91 3.39 -7.22 29.29
CA ARG A 91 4.16 -6.39 30.22
C ARG A 91 5.52 -7.01 30.44
#